data_AF-A0A085NBT5-F1
#
_entry.id   AF-A0A085NBT5-F1
#
_cell.length_a   1.000
_cell.length_b   1.000
_cell.length_c   1.000
_cell.angle_alpha   90.00
_cell.angle_beta   90.00
_cell.angle_gamma   90.00
#
_symmetry.space_group_name_H-M   'P 1'
#
loop_
_entity.id
_entity.type
_entity.pdbx_description
1 polymer ?
#
loop_
_entity_poly.entity_id
_entity_poly.type
_entity_poly.pdbx_seq_one_letter_code
_entity_poly.pdbx_strand_id
1 'polypeptide(L)'
;MHSCRGKPRVIQSDNFLIFKCANRMLVRLFGKRDKEAIQKDMVSNGVEWKCIAERALWTGGYWKRLVRSVKTPLRKVLKNALLDEEELRAVVCQIEARINSRRLTFLGDDPNDPTVLTPFHFLIGREYNEWP
;
A
#
# COMPACT_ATOMS: atom_id res chain seq x y z
N MET A 1 -0.94 -3.98 -10.76
CA MET A 1 -1.36 -3.02 -9.73
C MET A 1 -0.39 -1.84 -9.50
N HIS A 2 0.87 -1.85 -10.00
CA HIS A 2 1.79 -0.71 -9.85
C HIS A 2 1.52 0.50 -10.77
N SER A 3 0.65 0.37 -11.78
CA SER A 3 0.48 1.41 -12.81
C SER A 3 -0.58 2.48 -12.49
N CYS A 4 -1.28 2.41 -11.36
CA CYS A 4 -2.50 3.20 -11.16
C CYS A 4 -2.35 4.42 -10.22
N ARG A 5 -1.14 4.74 -9.72
CA ARG A 5 -0.97 5.73 -8.63
C ARG A 5 0.14 6.76 -8.85
N GLY A 6 0.71 6.81 -10.05
CA GLY A 6 1.83 7.69 -10.38
C GLY A 6 3.17 7.25 -9.75
N LYS A 7 4.22 8.04 -10.00
CA LYS A 7 5.58 7.75 -9.55
C LYS A 7 5.80 8.26 -8.13
N PRO A 8 6.12 7.41 -7.14
CA PRO A 8 6.34 7.86 -5.77
C PRO A 8 7.65 8.65 -5.68
N ARG A 9 7.64 9.76 -4.93
CA ARG A 9 8.88 10.50 -4.61
C ARG A 9 9.69 9.83 -3.49
N VAL A 10 9.02 9.15 -2.56
CA VAL A 10 9.65 8.47 -1.43
C VAL A 10 9.01 7.09 -1.24
N ILE A 11 9.85 6.07 -1.08
CA ILE A 11 9.44 4.70 -0.71
C ILE A 11 10.03 4.41 0.67
N GLN A 12 9.21 3.92 1.61
CA GLN A 12 9.66 3.56 2.95
C GLN A 12 9.40 2.08 3.22
N SER A 13 10.44 1.34 3.62
CA SER A 13 10.35 -0.08 3.98
C SER A 13 10.89 -0.34 5.39
N ASP A 14 10.36 -1.35 6.08
CA ASP A 14 10.96 -1.81 7.33
C ASP A 14 12.16 -2.74 7.05
N ASN A 15 13.03 -2.94 8.05
CA ASN A 15 14.19 -3.81 7.92
C ASN A 15 13.88 -5.28 8.24
N PHE A 16 12.63 -5.72 8.03
CA PHE A 16 12.18 -7.06 8.42
C PHE A 16 12.91 -8.13 7.61
N LEU A 17 13.26 -9.24 8.27
CA LEU A 17 14.04 -10.34 7.68
C LEU A 17 13.42 -10.93 6.42
N ILE A 18 12.08 -10.86 6.28
CA ILE A 18 11.34 -11.33 5.10
C ILE A 18 11.68 -10.47 3.87
N PHE A 19 11.80 -9.14 4.02
CA PHE A 19 12.25 -8.27 2.94
C PHE A 19 13.74 -8.43 2.65
N LYS A 20 14.57 -8.73 3.66
CA LYS A 20 15.97 -9.14 3.41
C LYS A 20 16.05 -10.46 2.63
N CYS A 21 15.18 -11.43 2.93
CA CYS A 21 15.08 -12.70 2.22
C CYS A 21 14.57 -12.51 0.79
N ALA A 22 13.47 -11.77 0.59
CA ALA A 22 12.95 -11.42 -0.73
C ALA A 22 14.00 -10.64 -1.54
N ASN A 23 14.73 -9.72 -0.92
CA ASN A 23 15.86 -9.03 -1.53
C ASN A 23 16.97 -10.00 -1.93
N ARG A 24 17.34 -10.98 -1.09
CA ARG A 24 18.32 -12.04 -1.46
C ARG A 24 17.82 -12.90 -2.61
N MET A 25 16.53 -13.22 -2.65
CA MET A 25 15.89 -13.99 -3.72
C MET A 25 15.89 -13.20 -5.04
N LEU A 26 15.53 -11.92 -5.00
CA LEU A 26 15.57 -11.00 -6.13
C LEU A 26 17.00 -10.80 -6.65
N VAL A 27 17.99 -10.66 -5.77
CA VAL A 27 19.42 -10.59 -6.15
C VAL A 27 19.93 -11.88 -6.80
N ARG A 28 19.38 -13.05 -6.40
CA ARG A 28 19.67 -14.33 -7.08
C ARG A 28 19.02 -14.42 -8.46
N LEU A 29 17.78 -13.95 -8.60
CA LEU A 29 17.01 -14.05 -9.86
C LEU A 29 17.43 -13.01 -10.91
N PHE A 30 17.81 -11.81 -10.49
CA PHE A 30 18.17 -10.71 -11.40
C PHE A 30 19.69 -10.50 -11.53
N GLY A 31 20.49 -11.43 -10.98
CA GLY A 31 21.94 -11.26 -10.84
C GLY A 31 22.29 -10.06 -9.95
N LYS A 32 23.58 -9.76 -9.77
CA LYS A 32 24.08 -8.54 -9.11
C LYS A 32 23.69 -7.28 -9.92
N ARG A 33 22.41 -6.98 -10.12
CA ARG A 33 22.00 -5.57 -10.19
C ARG A 33 22.17 -5.06 -8.78
N ASP A 34 23.36 -4.52 -8.55
CA ASP A 34 23.80 -4.00 -7.26
C ASP A 34 22.66 -3.22 -6.63
N LYS A 35 22.45 -3.42 -5.33
CA LYS A 35 21.60 -2.53 -4.55
C LYS A 35 21.93 -1.06 -4.85
N GLU A 36 23.20 -0.77 -5.10
CA GLU A 36 23.71 0.52 -5.53
C GLU A 36 23.25 0.90 -6.93
N ALA A 37 23.19 -0.02 -7.90
CA ALA A 37 22.63 0.24 -9.22
C ALA A 37 21.12 0.51 -9.16
N ILE A 38 20.38 -0.25 -8.35
CA ILE A 38 18.94 -0.02 -8.12
C ILE A 38 18.72 1.29 -7.38
N GLN A 39 19.51 1.59 -6.37
CA GLN A 39 19.42 2.83 -5.61
C GLN A 39 19.85 4.04 -6.44
N LYS A 40 20.86 3.89 -7.29
CA LYS A 40 21.30 4.91 -8.25
C LYS A 40 20.25 5.13 -9.34
N ASP A 41 19.60 4.08 -9.82
CA ASP A 41 18.47 4.17 -10.75
C ASP A 41 17.25 4.81 -10.09
N MET A 42 16.95 4.49 -8.82
CA MET A 42 15.89 5.15 -8.07
C MET A 42 16.19 6.64 -7.85
N VAL A 43 17.42 6.99 -7.46
CA VAL A 43 17.86 8.38 -7.28
C VAL A 43 17.87 9.15 -8.61
N SER A 44 18.34 8.56 -9.71
CA SER A 44 18.28 9.18 -11.05
C SER A 44 16.83 9.42 -11.48
N ASN A 45 15.93 8.54 -11.04
CA ASN A 45 14.49 8.68 -11.21
C ASN A 45 13.83 9.63 -10.19
N GLY A 46 14.55 10.25 -9.26
CA GLY A 46 13.98 11.14 -8.25
C GLY A 46 13.13 10.42 -7.18
N VAL A 47 13.34 9.12 -7.01
CA VAL A 47 12.70 8.28 -6.00
C VAL A 47 13.67 8.03 -4.86
N GLU A 48 13.36 8.52 -3.67
CA GLU A 48 14.14 8.30 -2.45
C GLU A 48 13.66 7.03 -1.73
N TRP A 49 14.54 6.04 -1.51
CA TRP A 49 14.21 4.86 -0.70
C TRP A 49 14.73 5.00 0.73
N LYS A 50 13.83 4.96 1.72
CA LYS A 50 14.13 5.01 3.15
C LYS A 50 13.88 3.65 3.81
N CYS A 51 14.96 2.99 4.24
CA CYS A 51 14.84 1.86 5.17
C CYS A 51 14.74 2.39 6.60
N ILE A 52 13.67 2.02 7.30
CA ILE A 52 13.53 2.34 8.72
C ILE A 52 14.61 1.58 9.49
N ALA A 53 15.36 2.29 10.33
CA ALA A 53 16.40 1.69 11.16
C ALA A 53 15.82 0.56 12.04
N GLU A 54 16.57 -0.54 12.19
CA GLU A 54 16.28 -1.57 13.18
C GLU A 54 16.20 -0.89 14.55
N ARG A 55 14.99 -0.80 15.12
CA ARG A 55 14.62 -0.21 16.45
C ARG A 55 13.84 1.12 16.45
N ALA A 56 13.48 1.71 15.31
CA ALA A 56 12.54 2.85 15.31
C ALA A 56 11.07 2.36 15.50
N LEU A 57 10.81 1.75 16.65
CA LEU A 57 9.53 1.09 17.02
C LEU A 57 8.32 2.01 16.91
N TRP A 58 8.49 3.32 17.12
CA TRP A 58 7.41 4.31 17.05
C TRP A 58 6.96 4.59 15.60
N THR A 59 7.86 4.53 14.62
CA THR A 59 7.53 4.83 13.22
C THR A 59 6.70 3.71 12.55
N GLY A 60 6.70 2.50 13.12
CA GLY A 60 6.00 1.34 12.55
C GLY A 60 4.51 1.23 12.89
N GLY A 61 3.99 2.08 13.79
CA GLY A 61 2.61 1.97 14.28
C GLY A 61 1.55 2.17 13.19
N TYR A 62 1.75 3.16 12.30
CA TYR A 62 0.81 3.42 11.21
C TYR A 62 0.80 2.29 10.18
N TRP A 63 1.97 1.76 9.80
CA TRP A 63 2.09 0.61 8.90
C TRP A 63 1.41 -0.63 9.47
N LYS A 64 1.61 -0.92 10.77
CA LYS A 64 0.93 -2.05 11.43
C LYS A 64 -0.59 -1.90 11.39
N ARG A 65 -1.12 -0.68 11.61
CA ARG A 65 -2.56 -0.40 11.51
C ARG A 65 -3.07 -0.57 10.07
N LEU A 66 -2.32 -0.08 9.08
CA LEU A 66 -2.68 -0.23 7.67
C LEU A 66 -2.70 -1.71 7.25
N VAL A 67 -1.65 -2.47 7.59
CA VAL A 67 -1.60 -3.92 7.33
C VAL A 67 -2.75 -4.65 8.03
N ARG A 68 -3.10 -4.27 9.26
CA ARG A 68 -4.26 -4.82 9.96
C ARG A 68 -5.57 -4.53 9.22
N SER A 69 -5.76 -3.33 8.68
CA SER A 69 -6.97 -2.95 7.94
C SER A 69 -7.23 -3.83 6.70
N VAL A 70 -6.17 -4.35 6.08
CA VAL A 70 -6.27 -5.30 4.95
C VAL A 70 -6.40 -6.75 5.45
N LYS A 71 -5.58 -7.16 6.43
CA LYS A 71 -5.57 -8.55 6.91
C LYS A 71 -6.86 -8.95 7.60
N THR A 72 -7.52 -8.04 8.30
CA THR A 72 -8.77 -8.33 9.02
C THR A 72 -9.90 -8.77 8.06
N PRO A 73 -10.28 -7.99 7.03
CA PRO A 73 -11.30 -8.43 6.07
C PRO A 73 -10.82 -9.64 5.27
N LEU A 74 -9.55 -9.69 4.88
CA LEU A 74 -9.02 -10.82 4.11
C LEU A 74 -9.17 -12.15 4.88
N ARG A 75 -8.88 -12.17 6.19
CA ARG A 75 -9.10 -13.36 7.04
C ARG A 75 -10.58 -13.72 7.17
N LYS A 76 -11.47 -12.72 7.19
CA LYS A 76 -12.92 -12.95 7.27
C LYS A 76 -13.50 -13.52 5.98
N VAL A 77 -12.95 -13.14 4.82
CA VAL A 77 -13.36 -13.66 3.51
C VAL A 77 -12.75 -15.04 3.27
N LEU A 78 -11.45 -15.20 3.53
CA LEU A 78 -10.76 -16.46 3.28
C LEU A 78 -11.24 -17.60 4.18
N LYS A 79 -11.43 -17.39 5.49
CA LYS A 79 -11.75 -18.47 6.47
C LYS A 79 -11.01 -19.79 6.14
N ASN A 80 -11.71 -20.78 5.55
CA ASN A 80 -11.19 -22.08 5.10
C ASN A 80 -11.25 -22.29 3.57
N ALA A 81 -11.60 -21.26 2.80
CA ALA A 81 -11.69 -21.32 1.36
C ALA A 81 -10.29 -21.32 0.72
N LEU A 82 -10.10 -22.22 -0.24
CA LEU A 82 -8.99 -22.18 -1.18
C LEU A 82 -9.47 -21.36 -2.37
N LEU A 83 -8.93 -20.16 -2.53
CA LEU A 83 -9.23 -19.29 -3.66
C LEU A 83 -8.20 -19.50 -4.76
N ASP A 84 -8.65 -19.47 -6.01
CA ASP A 84 -7.75 -19.38 -7.16
C ASP A 84 -7.14 -17.97 -7.27
N GLU A 85 -6.11 -17.80 -8.08
CA GLU A 85 -5.39 -16.53 -8.24
C GLU A 85 -6.33 -15.38 -8.64
N GLU A 86 -7.26 -15.64 -9.55
CA GLU A 86 -8.23 -14.64 -10.02
C GLU A 86 -9.22 -14.24 -8.92
N GLU A 87 -9.72 -15.20 -8.15
CA GLU A 87 -10.63 -14.94 -7.03
C GLU A 87 -9.93 -14.16 -5.92
N LEU A 88 -8.68 -14.52 -5.59
CA LEU A 88 -7.88 -13.79 -4.62
C LEU A 88 -7.64 -12.36 -5.09
N ARG A 89 -7.32 -12.16 -6.39
CA ARG A 89 -7.15 -10.82 -6.98
C ARG A 89 -8.43 -10.00 -6.86
N ALA A 90 -9.59 -10.58 -7.18
CA ALA A 90 -10.87 -9.92 -7.06
C ALA A 90 -11.19 -9.52 -5.61
N VAL A 91 -10.97 -10.43 -4.65
CA VAL A 91 -11.17 -10.17 -3.22
C VAL A 91 -10.26 -9.04 -2.73
N VAL A 92 -8.98 -9.04 -3.13
CA VAL A 92 -8.04 -7.97 -2.78
C VAL A 92 -8.47 -6.64 -3.38
N CYS A 93 -8.92 -6.60 -4.63
CA CYS A 93 -9.47 -5.38 -5.26
C CYS A 93 -10.67 -4.83 -4.49
N GLN A 94 -11.60 -5.70 -4.08
CA GLN A 94 -12.79 -5.29 -3.31
C GLN A 94 -12.39 -4.74 -1.93
N ILE A 95 -11.46 -5.40 -1.24
CA ILE A 95 -10.95 -4.92 0.05
C ILE A 95 -10.26 -3.55 -0.12
N GLU A 96 -9.45 -3.38 -1.17
CA GLU A 96 -8.81 -2.11 -1.48
C GLU A 96 -9.85 -0.99 -1.69
N ALA A 97 -10.87 -1.24 -2.53
CA ALA A 97 -11.94 -0.29 -2.80
C ALA A 97 -12.65 0.12 -1.50
N ARG A 98 -12.98 -0.85 -0.63
CA ARG A 98 -13.63 -0.58 0.66
C ARG A 98 -12.77 0.20 1.64
N ILE A 99 -11.47 -0.07 1.69
CA ILE A 99 -10.55 0.69 2.55
C ILE A 99 -10.43 2.13 2.05
N ASN A 100 -10.34 2.32 0.73
CA ASN A 100 -10.14 3.63 0.11
C ASN A 100 -11.41 4.49 0.01
N SER A 101 -12.61 3.88 0.04
CA SER A 101 -13.90 4.60 0.11
C SER A 101 -14.30 4.99 1.53
N ARG A 102 -13.56 4.52 2.55
CA ARG A 102 -13.86 4.83 3.94
C ARG A 102 -13.71 6.34 4.22
N ARG A 103 -14.75 6.95 4.77
CA ARG A 103 -14.78 8.36 5.19
C ARG A 103 -13.75 8.62 6.30
N LEU A 104 -12.94 9.66 6.14
CA LEU A 104 -11.94 10.13 7.10
C LEU A 104 -12.50 11.29 7.94
N THR A 105 -13.07 12.30 7.28
CA THR A 105 -13.68 13.48 7.91
C THR A 105 -14.66 14.15 6.95
N PHE A 106 -15.59 14.93 7.49
CA PHE A 106 -16.38 15.88 6.71
C PHE A 106 -15.53 17.14 6.43
N LEU A 107 -15.78 17.81 5.31
CA LEU A 107 -15.02 18.99 4.87
C LEU A 107 -15.74 20.32 5.16
N GLY A 108 -17.02 20.30 5.53
CA GLY A 108 -17.83 21.47 5.82
C GLY A 108 -18.37 21.50 7.26
N ASP A 109 -18.70 22.72 7.72
CA ASP A 109 -19.38 22.97 8.99
C ASP A 109 -20.91 22.87 8.88
N ASP A 110 -21.45 22.74 7.66
CA ASP A 110 -22.88 22.56 7.41
C ASP A 110 -23.25 21.08 7.63
N PRO A 111 -24.12 20.76 8.60
CA PRO A 111 -24.62 19.40 8.80
C PRO A 111 -25.33 18.80 7.58
N ASN A 112 -25.73 19.62 6.61
CA ASN A 112 -26.37 19.20 5.35
C ASN A 112 -25.41 19.04 4.17
N ASP A 113 -24.12 19.36 4.32
CA ASP A 113 -23.14 19.15 3.24
C ASP A 113 -22.63 17.68 3.27
N PRO A 114 -22.95 16.87 2.24
CA PRO A 114 -22.55 15.46 2.20
C PRO A 114 -21.08 15.25 1.84
N THR A 115 -20.30 16.31 1.59
CA THR A 115 -18.91 16.20 1.15
C THR A 115 -18.02 15.57 2.23
N VAL A 116 -17.46 14.42 1.88
CA VAL A 116 -16.68 13.59 2.78
C VAL A 116 -15.30 13.33 2.21
N LEU A 117 -14.27 13.62 2.99
CA LEU A 117 -12.91 13.27 2.63
C LEU A 117 -12.70 11.77 2.79
N THR A 118 -12.24 11.11 1.74
CA THR A 118 -11.91 9.67 1.72
C THR A 118 -10.47 9.48 1.22
N PRO A 119 -9.80 8.35 1.50
CA PRO A 119 -8.48 8.06 0.93
C PRO A 119 -8.44 8.13 -0.59
N PHE A 120 -9.54 7.81 -1.29
CA PHE A 120 -9.63 7.98 -2.74
C PHE A 120 -9.34 9.42 -3.19
N HIS A 121 -9.78 10.43 -2.46
CA HIS A 121 -9.47 11.83 -2.82
C HIS A 121 -7.96 12.08 -2.94
N PHE A 122 -7.17 11.49 -2.05
CA PHE A 122 -5.72 11.59 -2.09
C PHE A 122 -5.07 10.73 -3.18
N LEU A 123 -5.70 9.61 -3.55
CA LEU A 123 -5.17 8.66 -4.53
C LEU A 123 -5.48 9.04 -5.98
N ILE A 124 -6.68 9.57 -6.24
CA ILE A 124 -7.17 9.88 -7.61
C ILE A 124 -7.45 11.37 -7.82
N GLY A 125 -7.34 12.20 -6.78
CA GLY A 125 -7.59 13.64 -6.86
C GLY A 125 -9.06 14.03 -7.01
N ARG A 126 -9.99 13.08 -6.84
CA ARG A 126 -11.44 13.26 -7.01
C ARG A 126 -12.24 12.27 -6.17
N GLU A 127 -13.55 12.48 -6.07
CA GLU A 127 -14.47 11.52 -5.45
C GLU A 127 -14.52 10.19 -6.22
N TYR A 128 -14.58 9.09 -5.48
CA TYR A 128 -14.81 7.77 -6.05
C TYR A 128 -16.31 7.49 -6.06
N ASN A 129 -16.93 7.64 -7.24
CA ASN A 129 -18.30 7.22 -7.46
C ASN A 129 -18.29 5.70 -7.68
N GLU A 130 -18.69 4.93 -6.66
CA GLU A 130 -19.07 3.53 -6.87
C GLU A 130 -20.17 3.55 -7.94
N TRP A 131 -19.90 2.97 -9.11
CA TRP A 131 -20.94 2.71 -10.09
C TRP A 131 -21.99 1.79 -9.44
N PRO A 132 -23.30 2.02 -9.70
CA PRO A 132 -24.40 1.39 -8.98
C PRO A 132 -24.41 -0.15 -9.08
#